data_AF-A0A3M1KHC9-F1
#
_entry.id   AF-A0A3M1KHC9-F1
#
_cell.length_a   1.000
_cell.length_b   1.000
_cell.length_c   1.000
_cell.angle_alpha   90.00
_cell.angle_beta   90.00
_cell.angle_gamma   90.00
#
_symmetry.space_group_name_H-M   'P 1'
#
loop_
_entity.id
_entity.type
_entity.pdbx_description
1 polymer ?
#
loop_
_entity_poly.entity_id
_entity_poly.type
_entity_poly.pdbx_seq_one_letter_code
_entity_poly.pdbx_strand_id
1 'polypeptide(L)'
;AQRALDVLVHLGILVIEDDGTVRVEEPRLETDDIVRDLRIRRYHQAMIELSLASLDEFEPGARVTSALTVTVPHALAEKLLARVDGFRQELFDWLVREQVGMQGVDGDVMQVNFQAFPVTELERT
;
A
#
# COMPACT_ATOMS: atom_id res chain seq x y z
N ALA A 1 -12.82 -1.91 12.26
CA ALA A 1 -13.64 -1.63 11.06
C ALA A 1 -13.74 -0.13 10.76
N GLN A 2 -14.27 0.72 11.66
CA GLN A 2 -14.49 2.16 11.41
C GLN A 2 -13.26 2.92 10.89
N ARG A 3 -12.10 2.71 11.52
CA ARG A 3 -10.84 3.38 11.15
C ARG A 3 -10.40 3.11 9.69
N ALA A 4 -10.67 1.90 9.19
CA ALA A 4 -10.37 1.54 7.80
C ALA A 4 -11.34 2.21 6.81
N LEU A 5 -12.61 2.34 7.18
CA LEU A 5 -13.61 3.07 6.40
C LEU A 5 -13.26 4.56 6.32
N ASP A 6 -12.86 5.17 7.43
CA ASP A 6 -12.48 6.59 7.47
C ASP A 6 -11.24 6.86 6.58
N VAL A 7 -10.28 5.95 6.57
CA VAL A 7 -9.11 5.99 5.67
C VAL A 7 -9.55 5.88 4.21
N LEU A 8 -10.44 4.94 3.87
CA LEU A 8 -10.94 4.76 2.50
C LEU A 8 -11.75 5.98 1.99
N VAL A 9 -12.45 6.67 2.88
CA VAL A 9 -13.16 7.93 2.58
C VAL A 9 -12.18 9.08 2.41
N HIS A 10 -11.21 9.22 3.31
CA HIS A 10 -10.13 10.22 3.18
C HIS A 10 -9.35 10.07 1.86
N LEU A 11 -9.18 8.83 1.41
CA LEU A 11 -8.53 8.46 0.16
C LEU A 11 -9.37 8.72 -1.10
N GLY A 12 -10.64 9.09 -0.97
CA GLY A 12 -11.56 9.27 -2.10
C GLY A 12 -11.84 7.97 -2.86
N ILE A 13 -11.73 6.82 -2.19
CA ILE A 13 -12.10 5.50 -2.72
C ILE A 13 -13.58 5.22 -2.42
N LEU A 14 -14.04 5.70 -1.26
CA LEU A 14 -15.42 5.65 -0.83
C LEU A 14 -15.95 7.08 -0.69
N VAL A 15 -17.18 7.30 -1.13
CA VAL A 15 -17.93 8.52 -0.80
C VAL A 15 -19.07 8.11 0.12
N ILE A 16 -19.17 8.80 1.25
CA ILE A 16 -20.36 8.73 2.11
C ILE A 16 -21.32 9.78 1.55
N GLU A 17 -22.44 9.31 1.00
CA GLU A 17 -23.49 10.17 0.48
C GLU A 17 -24.31 10.76 1.65
N ASP A 18 -25.05 11.85 1.40
CA ASP A 18 -25.79 12.59 2.43
C ASP A 18 -26.87 11.75 3.16
N ASP A 19 -27.28 10.62 2.58
CA ASP A 19 -28.22 9.66 3.16
C ASP A 19 -27.56 8.57 4.02
N GLY A 20 -26.22 8.65 4.21
CA GLY A 20 -25.43 7.70 4.96
C GLY A 20 -25.06 6.43 4.19
N THR A 21 -25.41 6.34 2.90
CA THR A 21 -24.98 5.23 2.06
C THR A 21 -23.52 5.40 1.63
N VAL A 22 -22.80 4.27 1.54
CA VAL A 22 -21.40 4.24 1.10
C VAL A 22 -21.38 3.81 -0.36
N ARG A 23 -20.99 4.72 -1.25
CA ARG A 23 -20.78 4.42 -2.66
C ARG A 23 -19.30 4.16 -2.89
N VAL A 24 -19.00 2.96 -3.39
CA VAL A 24 -17.70 2.69 -4.03
C VAL A 24 -17.71 3.49 -5.33
N GLU A 25 -16.79 4.43 -5.47
CA GLU A 25 -16.51 4.97 -6.80
C GLU A 25 -15.90 3.84 -7.63
N GLU A 26 -16.73 3.07 -8.35
CA GLU A 26 -16.24 2.40 -9.55
C GLU A 26 -15.77 3.51 -10.49
N PRO A 27 -14.45 3.63 -10.75
CA PRO A 27 -14.01 4.61 -11.69
C PRO A 27 -14.45 4.07 -13.04
N ARG A 28 -15.45 4.71 -13.66
CA ARG A 28 -15.48 4.78 -15.11
C ARG A 28 -14.12 5.36 -15.51
N LEU A 29 -13.25 4.45 -15.94
CA LEU A 29 -11.88 4.63 -16.38
C LEU A 29 -11.85 5.45 -17.68
N GLU A 30 -12.18 6.74 -17.62
CA GLU A 30 -12.06 7.67 -18.74
C GLU A 30 -11.46 9.02 -18.31
N THR A 31 -10.62 9.04 -17.27
CA THR A 31 -9.93 10.26 -16.82
C THR A 31 -8.43 10.14 -17.00
N ASP A 32 -7.85 11.14 -17.67
CA ASP A 32 -6.45 11.32 -18.08
C ASP A 32 -5.41 10.76 -17.10
N ASP A 33 -4.29 10.27 -17.64
CA ASP A 33 -3.15 9.68 -16.91
C ASP A 33 -2.67 10.54 -15.73
N ILE A 34 -2.80 11.87 -15.80
CA ILE A 34 -2.45 12.83 -14.73
C ILE A 34 -3.32 12.63 -13.47
N VAL A 35 -4.62 12.39 -13.65
CA VAL A 35 -5.57 12.18 -12.53
C VAL A 35 -5.31 10.83 -11.87
N ARG A 36 -4.90 9.82 -12.66
CA ARG A 36 -4.46 8.51 -12.15
C ARG A 36 -3.21 8.65 -11.29
N ASP A 37 -2.20 9.37 -11.76
CA ASP A 37 -0.96 9.61 -11.00
C ASP A 37 -1.21 10.37 -9.70
N LEU A 38 -2.08 11.39 -9.71
CA LEU A 38 -2.43 12.13 -8.51
C LEU A 38 -3.14 11.25 -7.47
N ARG A 39 -4.08 10.39 -7.90
CA ARG A 39 -4.77 9.44 -7.02
C ARG A 39 -3.83 8.38 -6.47
N ILE A 40 -2.93 7.84 -7.29
CA ILE A 40 -1.89 6.90 -6.87
C ILE A 40 -0.99 7.55 -5.81
N ARG A 41 -0.55 8.79 -6.03
CA ARG A 41 0.28 9.52 -5.09
C ARG A 41 -0.44 9.75 -3.75
N ARG A 42 -1.69 10.23 -3.78
CA ARG A 42 -2.49 10.44 -2.56
C ARG A 42 -2.72 9.15 -1.80
N TYR A 43 -3.01 8.07 -2.51
CA TYR A 43 -3.14 6.74 -1.92
C TYR A 43 -1.86 6.34 -1.17
N HIS A 44 -0.71 6.41 -1.82
CA HIS A 44 0.56 6.06 -1.19
C HIS A 44 0.93 7.00 -0.03
N GLN A 45 0.57 8.29 -0.10
CA GLN A 45 0.77 9.23 1.01
C GLN A 45 0.00 8.80 2.26
N ALA A 46 -1.29 8.50 2.15
CA ALA A 46 -2.05 8.05 3.32
C ALA A 46 -1.56 6.70 3.86
N MET A 47 -1.10 5.79 2.98
CA MET A 47 -0.48 4.53 3.41
C MET A 47 0.83 4.76 4.19
N ILE A 48 1.62 5.77 3.82
CA ILE A 48 2.83 6.15 4.55
C ILE A 48 2.47 6.80 5.88
N GLU A 49 1.46 7.67 5.92
CA GLU A 49 0.98 8.29 7.16
C GLU A 49 0.49 7.23 8.16
N LEU A 50 -0.26 6.22 7.69
CA LEU A 50 -0.68 5.10 8.55
C LEU A 50 0.52 4.29 9.04
N SER A 51 1.54 4.09 8.20
CA SER A 51 2.79 3.44 8.60
C SER A 51 3.53 4.21 9.69
N LEU A 52 3.56 5.53 9.61
CA LEU A 52 4.21 6.38 10.60
C LEU A 52 3.47 6.31 11.94
N ALA A 53 2.15 6.45 11.93
CA ALA A 53 1.32 6.33 13.13
C ALA A 53 1.45 4.96 13.81
N SER A 54 1.68 3.89 13.03
CA SER A 54 1.83 2.54 13.56
C SER A 54 3.01 2.36 14.52
N LEU A 55 4.01 3.25 14.49
CA LEU A 55 5.16 3.22 15.40
C LEU A 55 4.78 3.55 16.85
N ASP A 56 3.71 4.31 17.04
CA ASP A 56 3.20 4.71 18.35
C ASP A 56 1.97 3.87 18.76
N GLU A 57 1.15 3.44 17.80
CA GLU A 57 -0.14 2.77 18.08
C GLU A 57 -0.03 1.28 18.44
N PHE A 58 1.02 0.61 17.98
CA PHE A 58 1.18 -0.83 18.18
C PHE A 58 2.38 -1.15 19.08
N GLU A 59 2.39 -2.32 19.72
CA GLU A 59 3.58 -2.80 20.42
C GLU A 59 4.58 -3.40 19.41
N PRO A 60 5.90 -3.38 19.68
CA PRO A 60 6.90 -3.92 18.76
C PRO A 60 6.66 -5.38 18.30
N GLY A 61 6.00 -6.21 19.11
CA GLY A 61 5.65 -7.59 18.74
C GLY A 61 4.46 -7.74 17.78
N ALA A 62 3.67 -6.69 17.60
CA ALA A 62 2.49 -6.68 16.72
C ALA A 62 2.77 -6.02 15.36
N ARG A 63 3.99 -5.53 15.13
CA ARG A 63 4.41 -4.89 13.88
C ARG A 63 5.77 -5.40 13.42
N VAL A 64 6.04 -5.23 12.13
CA VAL A 64 7.39 -5.40 11.58
C VAL A 64 7.80 -4.07 10.95
N THR A 65 8.83 -3.45 11.51
CA THR A 65 9.42 -2.21 10.98
C THR A 65 10.88 -2.48 10.66
N SER A 66 11.20 -2.51 9.37
CA SER A 66 12.56 -2.75 8.88
C SER A 66 12.84 -1.88 7.66
N ALA A 67 14.09 -1.48 7.48
CA ALA A 67 14.56 -0.71 6.33
C ALA A 67 15.96 -1.19 5.92
N LEU A 68 16.25 -1.10 4.62
CA LEU A 68 17.54 -1.43 4.04
C LEU A 68 18.05 -0.24 3.22
N THR A 69 19.22 0.27 3.55
CA THR A 69 19.92 1.30 2.77
C THR A 69 21.22 0.72 2.25
N VAL A 70 21.35 0.61 0.93
CA VAL A 70 22.52 0.02 0.27
C VAL A 70 22.87 0.81 -0.99
N THR A 71 24.15 0.80 -1.35
CA THR A 71 24.59 1.29 -2.66
C THR A 71 24.16 0.29 -3.74
N VAL A 72 23.36 0.74 -4.70
CA VAL A 72 22.89 -0.07 -5.82
C VAL A 72 23.54 0.43 -7.10
N PRO A 73 24.34 -0.39 -7.80
CA PRO A 73 24.84 -0.02 -9.13
C PRO A 73 23.68 0.34 -10.07
N HIS A 74 23.81 1.38 -10.88
CA HIS A 74 22.75 1.83 -11.81
C HIS A 74 22.18 0.69 -12.66
N ALA A 75 23.05 -0.20 -13.17
CA ALA A 75 22.67 -1.36 -13.97
C ALA A 75 21.79 -2.40 -13.23
N LEU A 76 21.68 -2.30 -11.90
CA LEU A 76 20.86 -3.18 -11.06
C LEU A 76 19.61 -2.49 -10.51
N ALA A 77 19.44 -1.18 -10.70
CA ALA A 77 18.32 -0.44 -10.12
C ALA A 77 16.95 -0.97 -10.58
N GLU A 78 16.76 -1.18 -11.89
CA GLU A 78 15.51 -1.74 -12.41
C GLU A 78 15.25 -3.17 -11.89
N LYS A 79 16.30 -3.99 -11.79
CA LYS A 79 16.20 -5.35 -11.26
C LYS A 79 15.80 -5.36 -9.79
N LEU A 80 16.29 -4.39 -9.00
CA LEU A 80 15.89 -4.22 -7.61
C LEU A 80 14.40 -3.87 -7.52
N LEU A 81 13.93 -2.88 -8.30
CA LEU A 81 12.51 -2.50 -8.31
C LEU A 81 11.61 -3.69 -8.69
N ALA A 82 11.99 -4.45 -9.72
CA ALA A 82 11.29 -5.66 -10.13
C ALA A 82 11.29 -6.74 -9.03
N ARG A 83 12.38 -6.88 -8.27
CA ARG A 83 12.44 -7.85 -7.16
C ARG A 83 11.52 -7.48 -6.01
N VAL A 84 11.42 -6.18 -5.70
CA VAL A 84 10.50 -5.68 -4.66
C VAL A 84 9.05 -5.91 -5.07
N ASP A 85 8.68 -5.62 -6.32
CA ASP A 85 7.32 -5.92 -6.80
C ASP A 85 7.05 -7.42 -6.87
N GLY A 86 8.02 -8.22 -7.32
CA GLY A 86 7.91 -9.68 -7.31
C GLY A 86 7.66 -10.24 -5.91
N PHE A 87 8.37 -9.74 -4.89
CA PHE A 87 8.15 -10.15 -3.50
C PHE A 87 6.74 -9.80 -3.00
N ARG A 88 6.20 -8.63 -3.37
CA ARG A 88 4.82 -8.25 -3.06
C ARG A 88 3.82 -9.26 -3.63
N GLN A 89 4.01 -9.71 -4.87
CA GLN A 89 3.16 -10.72 -5.50
C GLN A 89 3.32 -12.09 -4.84
N GLU A 90 4.56 -12.52 -4.59
CA GLU A 90 4.87 -13.78 -3.89
C GLU A 90 4.19 -13.85 -2.51
N LEU A 91 4.22 -12.75 -1.74
CA LEU A 91 3.59 -12.67 -0.43
C LEU A 91 2.05 -12.76 -0.52
N PHE A 92 1.44 -12.06 -1.48
CA PHE A 92 0.00 -12.13 -1.71
C PHE A 92 -0.44 -13.54 -2.08
N ASP A 93 0.24 -14.16 -3.03
CA ASP A 93 -0.05 -15.52 -3.48
C ASP A 93 0.13 -16.55 -2.35
N TRP A 94 1.11 -16.34 -1.48
CA TRP A 94 1.26 -17.16 -0.28
C TRP A 94 0.06 -17.00 0.67
N LEU A 95 -0.33 -15.77 1.04
CA LEU A 95 -1.48 -15.54 1.92
C LEU A 95 -2.79 -16.13 1.37
N VAL A 96 -3.07 -15.93 0.08
CA VAL A 96 -4.27 -16.48 -0.58
C VAL A 96 -4.25 -18.01 -0.55
N ARG A 97 -3.10 -18.64 -0.78
CA ARG A 97 -2.97 -20.11 -0.75
C ARG A 97 -3.18 -20.67 0.65
N GLU A 98 -2.60 -20.05 1.68
CA GLU A 98 -2.75 -20.51 3.06
C GLU A 98 -4.20 -20.38 3.56
N GLN A 99 -4.96 -19.41 3.05
CA GLN A 99 -6.37 -19.23 3.40
C GLN A 99 -7.30 -20.30 2.80
N VAL A 100 -6.85 -21.08 1.81
CA VAL A 100 -7.68 -22.10 1.17
C VAL A 100 -8.12 -23.15 2.18
N GLY A 101 -9.44 -23.27 2.38
CA GLY A 101 -10.04 -24.23 3.30
C GLY A 101 -10.27 -23.68 4.72
N MET A 102 -9.83 -22.45 5.02
CA MET A 102 -10.21 -21.77 6.25
C MET A 102 -11.63 -21.20 6.10
N GLN A 103 -12.61 -21.73 6.86
CA GLN A 103 -13.99 -21.22 6.87
C GLN A 103 -14.18 -20.24 8.03
N GLY A 104 -14.80 -19.08 7.76
CA GLY A 104 -15.14 -18.09 8.80
C GLY A 104 -13.93 -17.43 9.45
N VAL A 105 -12.92 -17.06 8.64
CA VAL A 105 -11.65 -16.50 9.14
C VAL A 105 -11.89 -15.19 9.88
N ASP A 106 -11.82 -15.23 11.21
CA ASP A 106 -11.51 -14.06 12.03
C ASP A 106 -10.04 -13.70 11.75
N GLY A 107 -9.80 -12.49 11.26
CA GLY A 107 -8.48 -12.05 10.86
C GLY A 107 -8.31 -10.55 11.01
N ASP A 108 -7.09 -10.15 11.30
CA ASP A 108 -6.73 -8.75 11.38
C ASP A 108 -6.47 -8.17 9.98
N VAL A 109 -6.93 -6.94 9.76
CA VAL A 109 -6.61 -6.19 8.54
C VAL A 109 -5.20 -5.64 8.68
N MET A 110 -4.25 -6.27 8.00
CA MET A 110 -2.84 -5.89 8.04
C MET A 110 -2.48 -5.03 6.83
N GLN A 111 -1.86 -3.86 7.07
CA GLN A 111 -1.21 -3.10 6.01
C GLN A 111 0.27 -3.51 5.92
N VAL A 112 0.70 -3.91 4.72
CA VAL A 112 2.11 -4.22 4.43
C VAL A 112 2.60 -3.28 3.34
N ASN A 113 3.64 -2.50 3.65
CA ASN A 113 4.20 -1.52 2.74
C ASN A 113 5.51 -2.02 2.13
N PHE A 114 5.64 -1.88 0.81
CA PHE A 114 6.87 -2.11 0.07
C PHE A 114 7.27 -0.83 -0.64
N GLN A 115 8.46 -0.31 -0.33
CA GLN A 115 8.95 0.95 -0.86
C GLN A 115 10.41 0.76 -1.27
N ALA A 116 10.73 1.14 -2.49
CA ALA A 116 12.09 1.20 -2.99
C ALA A 116 12.24 2.47 -3.82
N PHE A 117 13.11 3.36 -3.38
CA PHE A 117 13.35 4.65 -4.00
C PHE A 117 14.81 5.04 -3.81
N PRO A 118 15.38 5.82 -4.73
CA PRO A 118 16.72 6.34 -4.54
C PRO A 118 16.73 7.36 -3.40
N VAL A 119 17.72 7.26 -2.51
CA VAL A 119 17.96 8.24 -1.43
C VAL A 119 18.93 9.35 -1.84
N THR A 120 19.48 9.25 -3.05
CA THR A 120 20.33 10.23 -3.72
C THR A 120 19.81 10.46 -5.13
N GLU A 121 20.26 11.50 -5.83
CA GLU A 121 19.95 11.63 -7.26
C GLU A 121 20.52 10.43 -8.03
N LEU A 122 19.66 9.76 -8.80
CA LEU A 122 20.09 8.82 -9.82
C LEU A 122 20.55 9.65 -11.01
N GLU A 123 21.85 9.87 -11.18
CA GLU A 123 22.37 10.35 -12.46
C GLU A 123 21.96 9.35 -13.55
N ARG A 124 21.02 9.76 -14.41
CA ARG A 124 20.66 9.02 -15.62
C ARG A 124 21.65 9.44 -16.68
N THR A 125 22.70 8.63 -16.89
CA THR A 125 23.58 8.78 -18.06
C THR A 125 22.89 8.29 -19.32
#